data_AF-A0A2N9K7D3-F1
#
_entry.id   AF-A0A2N9K7D3-F1
#
_cell.length_a   1.000
_cell.length_b   1.000
_cell.length_c   1.000
_cell.angle_alpha   90.00
_cell.angle_beta   90.00
_cell.angle_gamma   90.00
#
_symmetry.space_group_name_H-M   'P 1'
#
loop_
_entity.id
_entity.type
_entity.pdbx_description
1 polymer ?
#
loop_
_entity_poly.entity_id
_entity_poly.type
_entity_poly.pdbx_seq_one_letter_code
_entity_poly.pdbx_strand_id
1 'polypeptide(L)'
;MNFWKRLFGSEKKLSQLKSTGQINATRLARNNDTLVLVAPVTGDLQKITDSRDEPFKTKNGVMLVPHGGNLMAPVSGIVTESTNDYLTLTDISEQTVTVTVVGTSNVVRLAQYGVGQQLHAGDVIGTTNQKVLSADHEALRIYVVWANQALPTIRYGSVYAGQNVWQVGELQNDKESDS
;
A
#
# COMPACT_ATOMS: atom_id res chain seq x y z
N MET A 1 -12.70 37.61 30.85
CA MET A 1 -12.78 36.16 30.55
C MET A 1 -13.73 35.94 29.39
N ASN A 2 -13.26 35.70 28.17
CA ASN A 2 -14.11 35.22 27.04
C ASN A 2 -13.32 34.66 25.83
N PHE A 3 -12.03 34.35 25.98
CA PHE A 3 -11.22 33.77 24.90
C PHE A 3 -11.47 32.26 24.73
N TRP A 4 -11.49 31.52 25.85
CA TRP A 4 -11.64 30.07 25.87
C TRP A 4 -13.01 29.57 25.37
N LYS A 5 -14.12 30.30 25.61
CA LYS A 5 -15.45 29.92 25.10
C LYS A 5 -15.58 30.04 23.57
N ARG A 6 -14.73 30.84 22.92
CA ARG A 6 -14.76 31.05 21.46
C ARG A 6 -14.00 29.96 20.70
N LEU A 7 -13.03 29.29 21.34
CA LEU A 7 -12.28 28.17 20.77
C LEU A 7 -13.01 26.83 20.88
N PHE A 8 -13.79 26.63 21.95
CA PHE A 8 -14.48 25.35 22.21
C PHE A 8 -16.00 25.38 22.00
N GLY A 9 -16.57 26.54 21.66
CA GLY A 9 -18.02 26.71 21.45
C GLY A 9 -18.56 26.25 20.08
N SER A 10 -17.78 25.52 19.27
CA SER A 10 -18.24 25.02 17.97
C SER A 10 -18.49 23.51 17.97
N GLU A 11 -19.48 23.07 18.75
CA GLU A 11 -19.99 21.69 18.69
C GLU A 11 -20.65 21.32 17.34
N LYS A 12 -20.72 22.25 16.37
CA LYS A 12 -21.30 22.00 15.04
C LYS A 12 -20.34 21.51 13.95
N LYS A 13 -19.05 21.29 14.23
CA LYS A 13 -18.09 20.80 13.21
C LYS A 13 -17.56 19.38 13.41
N LEU A 14 -17.98 18.67 14.45
CA LEU A 14 -17.55 17.28 14.69
C LEU A 14 -18.43 16.24 13.96
N SER A 15 -19.64 16.60 13.53
CA SER A 15 -20.52 15.70 12.76
C SER A 15 -20.17 15.63 11.27
N GLN A 16 -19.48 16.64 10.71
CA GLN A 16 -18.99 16.61 9.32
C GLN A 16 -17.65 15.89 9.17
N LEU A 17 -16.94 15.62 10.27
CA LEU A 17 -15.72 14.79 10.31
C LEU A 17 -16.01 13.31 10.56
N LYS A 18 -17.29 12.91 10.67
CA LYS A 18 -17.74 11.60 10.16
C LYS A 18 -17.78 11.69 8.63
N SER A 19 -16.66 12.00 8.00
CA SER A 19 -15.61 11.06 7.63
C SER A 19 -15.71 10.83 6.13
N THR A 20 -15.22 11.83 5.39
CA THR A 20 -14.93 11.70 3.96
C THR A 20 -14.09 10.45 3.66
N GLY A 21 -13.26 10.00 4.61
CA GLY A 21 -12.54 8.73 4.55
C GLY A 21 -13.43 7.49 4.73
N GLN A 22 -14.40 7.49 5.65
CA GLN A 22 -15.33 6.37 5.84
C GLN A 22 -16.39 6.34 4.76
N ILE A 23 -16.95 7.48 4.33
CA ILE A 23 -17.95 7.54 3.25
C ILE A 23 -17.31 7.07 1.93
N ASN A 24 -16.05 7.44 1.66
CA ASN A 24 -15.29 6.83 0.56
C ASN A 24 -15.08 5.34 0.80
N ALA A 25 -14.62 4.89 1.97
CA ALA A 25 -14.43 3.47 2.25
C ALA A 25 -15.72 2.63 2.12
N THR A 26 -16.89 3.18 2.50
CA THR A 26 -18.19 2.47 2.42
C THR A 26 -18.78 2.49 1.02
N ARG A 27 -18.56 3.55 0.22
CA ARG A 27 -18.93 3.56 -1.21
C ARG A 27 -17.98 2.71 -2.05
N LEU A 28 -16.70 2.65 -1.70
CA LEU A 28 -15.70 1.80 -2.36
C LEU A 28 -15.95 0.32 -2.13
N ALA A 29 -16.42 -0.07 -0.95
CA ALA A 29 -16.89 -1.44 -0.69
C ALA A 29 -18.08 -1.86 -1.56
N ARG A 30 -18.76 -0.93 -2.26
CA ARG A 30 -19.85 -1.21 -3.20
C ARG A 30 -19.37 -1.37 -4.66
N ASN A 31 -18.21 -0.84 -5.02
CA ASN A 31 -17.54 -1.11 -6.29
C ASN A 31 -16.48 -2.18 -6.07
N ASN A 32 -16.91 -3.44 -6.10
CA ASN A 32 -16.15 -4.65 -5.77
C ASN A 32 -14.83 -4.86 -6.56
N ASP A 33 -14.54 -4.07 -7.59
CA ASP A 33 -13.37 -4.27 -8.46
C ASP A 33 -12.23 -3.27 -8.20
N THR A 34 -12.33 -2.46 -7.14
CA THR A 34 -11.33 -1.42 -6.89
C THR A 34 -10.16 -2.01 -6.10
N LEU A 35 -9.05 -2.29 -6.80
CA LEU A 35 -7.81 -2.82 -6.22
C LEU A 35 -7.30 -1.90 -5.10
N VAL A 36 -7.35 -2.39 -3.86
CA VAL A 36 -6.90 -1.65 -2.68
C VAL A 36 -5.43 -1.97 -2.41
N LEU A 37 -4.56 -0.99 -2.65
CA LEU A 37 -3.12 -1.08 -2.41
C LEU A 37 -2.67 -0.13 -1.29
N VAL A 38 -2.03 -0.67 -0.26
CA VAL A 38 -1.31 0.13 0.72
C VAL A 38 0.19 0.07 0.49
N ALA A 39 0.89 1.14 0.86
CA ALA A 39 2.34 1.16 0.84
C ALA A 39 2.88 0.07 1.79
N PRO A 40 3.67 -0.90 1.31
CA PRO A 40 4.21 -1.94 2.17
C PRO A 40 5.26 -1.40 3.14
N VAL A 41 5.88 -0.26 2.88
CA VAL A 41 6.91 0.31 3.77
C VAL A 41 6.85 1.83 3.72
N THR A 42 7.30 2.49 4.78
CA THR A 42 7.56 3.93 4.75
C THR A 42 8.80 4.18 3.92
N GLY A 43 8.73 5.09 2.94
CA GLY A 43 9.84 5.36 2.03
C GLY A 43 9.37 6.04 0.76
N ASP A 44 10.17 5.92 -0.30
CA ASP A 44 9.85 6.52 -1.59
C ASP A 44 9.26 5.47 -2.54
N LEU A 45 8.00 5.70 -2.92
CA LEU A 45 7.28 4.90 -3.91
C LEU A 45 7.59 5.42 -5.32
N GLN A 46 8.09 4.54 -6.16
CA GLN A 46 8.57 4.82 -7.51
C GLN A 46 7.92 3.90 -8.54
N LYS A 47 7.93 4.33 -9.80
CA LYS A 47 7.48 3.48 -10.91
C LYS A 47 8.43 2.31 -11.04
N ILE A 48 7.88 1.13 -11.28
CA ILE A 48 8.70 -0.07 -11.49
C ILE A 48 9.57 0.02 -12.75
N THR A 49 9.16 0.83 -13.74
CA THR A 49 9.93 1.13 -14.95
C THR A 49 11.24 1.85 -14.67
N ASP A 50 11.33 2.56 -13.54
CA ASP A 50 12.50 3.34 -13.13
C ASP A 50 13.49 2.46 -12.32
N SER A 51 13.15 1.18 -12.12
CA SER A 51 13.99 0.19 -11.44
C SER A 51 15.36 0.06 -12.09
N ARG A 52 16.39 -0.20 -11.29
CA ARG A 52 17.72 -0.60 -11.78
C ARG A 52 17.82 -2.10 -12.04
N ASP A 53 16.88 -2.87 -11.49
CA ASP A 53 16.81 -4.32 -11.60
C ASP A 53 15.98 -4.69 -12.84
N GLU A 54 16.67 -5.08 -13.92
CA GLU A 54 16.09 -5.39 -15.25
C GLU A 54 14.88 -6.33 -15.24
N PRO A 55 14.84 -7.42 -14.44
CA PRO A 55 13.71 -8.35 -14.44
C PRO A 55 12.36 -7.71 -14.05
N PHE A 56 12.38 -6.55 -13.37
CA PHE A 56 11.19 -5.88 -12.87
C PHE A 56 10.66 -4.79 -13.80
N LYS A 57 11.49 -4.21 -14.67
CA LYS A 57 11.10 -3.05 -15.52
C LYS A 57 9.90 -3.32 -16.42
N THR A 58 9.69 -4.57 -16.83
CA THR A 58 8.60 -5.01 -17.72
C THR A 58 7.40 -5.56 -16.96
N LYS A 59 7.45 -5.60 -15.64
CA LYS A 59 6.39 -6.15 -14.80
C LYS A 59 5.34 -5.08 -14.48
N ASN A 60 4.12 -5.54 -14.23
CA ASN A 60 3.05 -4.68 -13.72
C ASN A 60 3.21 -4.57 -12.20
N GLY A 61 3.81 -3.48 -11.73
CA GLY A 61 4.02 -3.31 -10.31
C GLY A 61 4.50 -1.92 -9.90
N VAL A 62 4.88 -1.84 -8.64
CA VAL A 62 5.54 -0.67 -8.05
C VAL A 62 6.86 -1.07 -7.41
N MET A 63 7.73 -0.09 -7.26
CA MET A 63 9.00 -0.21 -6.55
C MET A 63 9.00 0.74 -5.35
N LEU A 64 9.56 0.32 -4.23
CA LEU A 64 9.76 1.14 -3.04
C LEU A 64 11.21 1.11 -2.59
N VAL A 65 11.73 2.28 -2.24
CA VAL A 65 13.00 2.44 -1.52
C VAL A 65 12.67 2.71 -0.04
N PRO A 66 12.98 1.79 0.88
CA PRO A 66 12.51 1.84 2.26
C PRO A 66 13.32 2.80 3.13
N HIS A 67 12.62 3.62 3.92
CA HIS A 67 13.16 4.41 5.03
C HIS A 67 12.68 3.91 6.39
N GLY A 68 11.57 3.15 6.41
CA GLY A 68 10.94 2.60 7.60
C GLY A 68 11.46 1.22 8.00
N GLY A 69 11.22 0.87 9.28
CA GLY A 69 11.67 -0.39 9.89
C GLY A 69 10.74 -1.58 9.69
N ASN A 70 9.47 -1.34 9.36
CA ASN A 70 8.47 -2.39 9.20
C ASN A 70 8.06 -2.53 7.74
N LEU A 71 7.94 -3.78 7.28
CA LEU A 71 7.32 -4.13 6.03
C LEU A 71 5.91 -4.66 6.31
N MET A 72 4.93 -4.22 5.53
CA MET A 72 3.51 -4.50 5.67
C MET A 72 2.98 -5.19 4.41
N ALA A 73 1.95 -6.00 4.58
CA ALA A 73 1.22 -6.59 3.47
C ALA A 73 0.58 -5.47 2.63
N PRO A 74 0.86 -5.40 1.32
CA PRO A 74 0.36 -4.33 0.46
C PRO A 74 -1.13 -4.50 0.11
N VAL A 75 -1.63 -5.73 0.21
CA VAL A 75 -3.02 -6.10 -0.10
C VAL A 75 -3.51 -7.13 0.91
N SER A 76 -4.82 -7.22 1.08
CA SER A 76 -5.44 -8.34 1.80
C SER A 76 -5.53 -9.55 0.87
N GLY A 77 -5.22 -10.74 1.39
CA GLY A 77 -5.24 -11.95 0.57
C GLY A 77 -4.86 -13.22 1.34
N ILE A 78 -4.80 -14.32 0.59
CA ILE A 78 -4.39 -15.63 1.09
C ILE A 78 -2.97 -15.91 0.63
N VAL A 79 -2.09 -16.28 1.56
CA VAL A 79 -0.71 -16.66 1.27
C VAL A 79 -0.68 -17.93 0.42
N THR A 80 -0.02 -17.85 -0.74
CA THR A 80 0.23 -19.00 -1.62
C THR A 80 1.68 -19.45 -1.56
N GLU A 81 2.59 -18.55 -1.24
CA GLU A 81 4.01 -18.85 -1.11
C GLU A 81 4.71 -17.83 -0.20
N SER A 82 5.65 -18.27 0.62
CA SER A 82 6.41 -17.39 1.51
C SER A 82 7.83 -17.93 1.68
N THR A 83 8.81 -17.08 1.40
CA THR A 83 10.24 -17.36 1.57
C THR A 83 10.90 -16.19 2.30
N ASN A 84 12.23 -16.23 2.44
CA ASN A 84 12.98 -15.10 3.00
C ASN A 84 13.07 -13.90 2.04
N ASP A 85 12.87 -14.14 0.73
CA ASP A 85 13.10 -13.15 -0.32
C ASP A 85 11.80 -12.67 -0.97
N TYR A 86 10.69 -13.40 -0.82
CA TYR A 86 9.39 -12.98 -1.34
C TYR A 86 8.21 -13.57 -0.58
N LEU A 87 7.06 -12.90 -0.75
CA LEU A 87 5.75 -13.32 -0.28
C LEU A 87 4.76 -13.21 -1.44
N THR A 88 4.06 -14.29 -1.73
CA THR A 88 3.00 -14.33 -2.76
C THR A 88 1.64 -14.48 -2.09
N LEU A 89 0.71 -13.62 -2.50
CA LEU A 89 -0.67 -13.56 -2.05
C LEU A 89 -1.60 -13.74 -3.25
N THR A 90 -2.72 -14.42 -3.05
CA THR A 90 -3.90 -14.28 -3.91
C THR A 90 -4.83 -13.27 -3.24
N ASP A 91 -5.08 -12.14 -3.89
CA ASP A 91 -5.95 -11.09 -3.35
C ASP A 91 -7.45 -11.44 -3.51
N ILE A 92 -8.31 -10.56 -3.01
CA ILE A 92 -9.78 -10.72 -3.06
C ILE A 92 -10.36 -10.75 -4.48
N SER A 93 -9.60 -10.26 -5.47
CA SER A 93 -9.97 -10.25 -6.88
C SER A 93 -9.31 -11.43 -7.63
N GLU A 94 -8.86 -12.45 -6.89
CA GLU A 94 -8.19 -13.65 -7.40
C GLU A 94 -6.87 -13.37 -8.15
N GLN A 95 -6.24 -12.22 -7.87
CA GLN A 95 -4.97 -11.86 -8.50
C GLN A 95 -3.78 -12.35 -7.68
N THR A 96 -2.78 -12.85 -8.38
CA THR A 96 -1.47 -13.14 -7.78
C THR A 96 -0.68 -11.85 -7.60
N VAL A 97 -0.39 -11.51 -6.35
CA VAL A 97 0.42 -10.38 -5.93
C VAL A 97 1.69 -10.91 -5.26
N THR A 98 2.85 -10.55 -5.80
CA THR A 98 4.15 -10.96 -5.24
C THR A 98 4.87 -9.73 -4.70
N VAL A 99 5.22 -9.80 -3.41
CA VAL A 99 6.15 -8.88 -2.76
C VAL A 99 7.53 -9.51 -2.82
N THR A 100 8.49 -8.85 -3.47
CA THR A 100 9.88 -9.32 -3.57
C THR A 100 10.80 -8.30 -2.96
N VAL A 101 11.75 -8.76 -2.14
CA VAL A 101 12.82 -7.92 -1.60
C VAL A 101 14.11 -8.18 -2.38
N VAL A 102 14.77 -7.12 -2.82
CA VAL A 102 16.05 -7.19 -3.54
C VAL A 102 17.02 -6.24 -2.85
N GLY A 103 18.14 -6.75 -2.36
CA GLY A 103 19.07 -5.91 -1.64
C GLY A 103 20.22 -6.68 -1.02
N THR A 104 21.00 -5.97 -0.21
CA THR A 104 22.09 -6.56 0.54
C THR A 104 21.56 -7.55 1.57
N SER A 105 22.27 -8.66 1.76
CA SER A 105 21.93 -9.67 2.77
C SER A 105 21.83 -9.04 4.17
N ASN A 106 20.86 -9.51 4.96
CA ASN A 106 20.56 -9.04 6.32
C ASN A 106 19.99 -7.61 6.46
N VAL A 107 19.65 -6.94 5.35
CA VAL A 107 18.95 -5.64 5.41
C VAL A 107 17.45 -5.82 5.65
N VAL A 108 16.89 -6.97 5.29
CA VAL A 108 15.48 -7.30 5.49
C VAL A 108 15.32 -8.71 6.00
N ARG A 109 14.27 -8.92 6.79
CA ARG A 109 13.81 -10.21 7.22
C ARG A 109 12.31 -10.28 7.02
N LEU A 110 11.87 -11.09 6.05
CA LEU A 110 10.47 -11.42 5.89
C LEU A 110 10.05 -12.43 6.98
N ALA A 111 8.81 -12.29 7.44
CA ALA A 111 8.16 -13.32 8.24
C ALA A 111 7.78 -14.50 7.33
N GLN A 112 7.85 -15.71 7.88
CA GLN A 112 7.46 -16.92 7.17
C GLN A 112 6.01 -17.26 7.49
N TYR A 113 5.20 -17.38 6.45
CA TYR A 113 3.78 -17.67 6.55
C TYR A 113 3.46 -19.04 5.98
N GLY A 114 2.48 -19.71 6.58
CA GLY A 114 1.94 -20.95 6.02
C GLY A 114 1.08 -20.68 4.79
N VAL A 115 1.13 -21.57 3.81
CA VAL A 115 0.18 -21.56 2.69
C VAL A 115 -1.25 -21.67 3.22
N GLY A 116 -2.16 -20.85 2.70
CA GLY A 116 -3.55 -20.76 3.17
C GLY A 116 -3.77 -19.76 4.31
N GLN A 117 -2.72 -19.16 4.86
CA GLN A 117 -2.88 -18.13 5.89
C GLN A 117 -3.46 -16.85 5.28
N GLN A 118 -4.44 -16.26 5.96
CA GLN A 118 -5.01 -14.98 5.58
C GLN A 118 -4.20 -13.83 6.16
N LEU A 119 -3.88 -12.85 5.32
CA LEU A 119 -3.29 -11.56 5.72
C LEU A 119 -4.21 -10.43 5.31
N HIS A 120 -4.22 -9.36 6.10
CA HIS A 120 -4.88 -8.11 5.78
C HIS A 120 -3.87 -7.08 5.31
N ALA A 121 -4.29 -6.19 4.41
CA ALA A 121 -3.51 -5.02 4.05
C ALA A 121 -3.10 -4.23 5.30
N GLY A 122 -1.80 -3.98 5.46
CA GLY A 122 -1.24 -3.33 6.65
C GLY A 122 -0.70 -4.28 7.72
N ASP A 123 -0.98 -5.59 7.66
CA ASP A 123 -0.36 -6.56 8.57
C ASP A 123 1.17 -6.56 8.39
N VAL A 124 1.92 -6.62 9.49
CA VAL A 124 3.39 -6.63 9.42
C VAL A 124 3.86 -7.97 8.85
N ILE A 125 4.57 -7.94 7.73
CA ILE A 125 5.14 -9.09 7.00
C ILE A 125 6.66 -9.19 7.06
N GLY A 126 7.32 -8.24 7.71
CA GLY A 126 8.76 -8.27 7.87
C GLY A 126 9.31 -7.02 8.53
N THR A 127 10.62 -7.03 8.74
CA THR A 127 11.35 -5.90 9.32
C THR A 127 12.62 -5.62 8.54
N THR A 128 13.01 -4.35 8.49
CA THR A 128 14.26 -3.91 7.88
C THR A 128 15.27 -3.48 8.93
N ASN A 129 16.56 -3.59 8.61
CA ASN A 129 17.64 -3.10 9.43
C ASN A 129 17.86 -1.61 9.17
N GLN A 130 17.21 -0.77 9.98
CA GLN A 130 17.28 0.68 9.83
C GLN A 130 18.70 1.25 9.93
N LYS A 131 19.62 0.59 10.65
CA LYS A 131 21.01 1.05 10.72
C LYS A 131 21.69 0.97 9.36
N VAL A 132 21.48 -0.12 8.63
CA VAL A 132 22.04 -0.29 7.28
C VAL A 132 21.36 0.68 6.32
N LEU A 133 20.02 0.77 6.36
CA LEU A 133 19.26 1.70 5.50
C LEU A 133 19.63 3.17 5.74
N SER A 134 19.98 3.56 6.97
CA SER A 134 20.42 4.93 7.26
C SER A 134 21.81 5.26 6.72
N ALA A 135 22.64 4.26 6.45
CA ALA A 135 23.97 4.43 5.86
C ALA A 135 23.93 4.32 4.33
N ASP A 136 23.07 3.45 3.80
CA ASP A 136 22.82 3.28 2.38
C ASP A 136 21.33 3.02 2.15
N HIS A 137 20.60 4.06 1.74
CA HIS A 137 19.17 3.99 1.48
C HIS A 137 18.82 3.09 0.28
N GLU A 138 19.77 2.88 -0.64
CA GLU A 138 19.59 2.05 -1.84
C GLU A 138 19.98 0.59 -1.61
N ALA A 139 20.38 0.22 -0.38
CA ALA A 139 20.77 -1.13 0.00
C ALA A 139 19.62 -2.15 -0.08
N LEU A 140 18.37 -1.67 -0.21
CA LEU A 140 17.17 -2.49 -0.31
C LEU A 140 16.16 -1.82 -1.27
N ARG A 141 15.56 -2.62 -2.13
CA ARG A 141 14.39 -2.27 -2.93
C ARG A 141 13.31 -3.31 -2.69
N ILE A 142 12.07 -2.85 -2.61
CA ILE A 142 10.91 -3.71 -2.46
C ILE A 142 10.06 -3.56 -3.72
N TYR A 143 9.73 -4.69 -4.33
CA TYR A 143 8.86 -4.76 -5.49
C TYR A 143 7.52 -5.34 -5.07
N VAL A 144 6.43 -4.74 -5.55
CA VAL A 144 5.10 -5.34 -5.47
C VAL A 144 4.59 -5.51 -6.88
N VAL A 145 4.38 -6.75 -7.32
CA VAL A 145 4.09 -7.10 -8.71
C VAL A 145 2.78 -7.89 -8.80
N TRP A 146 1.96 -7.56 -9.79
CA TRP A 146 0.74 -8.26 -10.14
C TRP A 146 0.95 -9.09 -11.40
N ALA A 147 0.45 -10.31 -11.40
CA ALA A 147 0.61 -11.22 -12.54
C ALA A 147 -0.25 -10.81 -13.76
N ASN A 148 -1.52 -10.44 -13.54
CA ASN A 148 -2.53 -10.52 -14.60
C ASN A 148 -3.33 -9.23 -14.85
N GLN A 149 -3.16 -8.15 -14.07
CA GLN A 149 -4.01 -6.96 -14.18
C GLN A 149 -3.21 -5.65 -14.32
N ALA A 150 -3.84 -4.68 -14.98
CA ALA A 150 -3.38 -3.29 -15.01
C ALA A 150 -3.53 -2.65 -13.63
N LEU A 151 -2.47 -1.97 -13.17
CA LEU A 151 -2.50 -1.26 -11.91
C LEU A 151 -3.54 -0.13 -11.92
N PRO A 152 -4.18 0.18 -10.78
CA PRO A 152 -4.93 1.42 -10.65
C PRO A 152 -3.99 2.62 -10.78
N THR A 153 -4.52 3.83 -10.91
CA THR A 153 -3.70 5.04 -10.91
C THR A 153 -3.01 5.20 -9.55
N ILE A 154 -1.67 5.22 -9.54
CA ILE A 154 -0.84 5.28 -8.32
C ILE A 154 -0.27 6.68 -8.10
N ARG A 155 -0.23 7.13 -6.85
CA ARG A 155 0.46 8.34 -6.40
C ARG A 155 1.88 8.01 -5.98
N TYR A 156 2.85 8.35 -6.82
CA TYR A 156 4.29 8.18 -6.53
C TYR A 156 4.84 9.31 -5.65
N GLY A 157 5.95 9.04 -4.97
CA GLY A 157 6.59 9.93 -4.00
C GLY A 157 6.69 9.31 -2.61
N SER A 158 6.93 10.15 -1.60
CA SER A 158 7.10 9.66 -0.22
C SER A 158 5.77 9.20 0.38
N VAL A 159 5.79 8.01 0.99
CA VAL A 159 4.63 7.32 1.56
C VAL A 159 4.94 6.78 2.95
N TYR A 160 3.91 6.64 3.79
CA TYR A 160 3.99 5.93 5.06
C TYR A 160 3.51 4.49 4.92
N ALA A 161 4.12 3.56 5.65
CA ALA A 161 3.67 2.16 5.69
C ALA A 161 2.18 2.08 6.06
N GLY A 162 1.42 1.30 5.29
CA GLY A 162 -0.03 1.13 5.46
C GLY A 162 -0.88 2.26 4.86
N GLN A 163 -0.28 3.31 4.28
CA GLN A 163 -1.03 4.37 3.61
C GLN A 163 -1.57 3.89 2.26
N ASN A 164 -2.81 4.25 1.92
CA ASN A 164 -3.36 4.03 0.58
C ASN A 164 -2.57 4.83 -0.48
N VAL A 165 -2.12 4.16 -1.54
CA VAL A 165 -1.28 4.77 -2.60
C VAL A 165 -1.97 4.84 -3.97
N TRP A 166 -3.15 4.29 -4.10
CA TRP A 166 -3.94 4.31 -5.34
C TRP A 166 -5.02 5.39 -5.30
N GLN A 167 -5.54 5.76 -6.48
CA GLN A 167 -6.64 6.69 -6.65
C GLN A 167 -7.88 5.97 -7.17
N VAL A 168 -9.03 6.27 -6.57
CA VAL A 168 -10.32 5.99 -7.20
C VAL A 168 -10.38 6.88 -8.44
N GLY A 169 -10.60 6.29 -9.63
CA GLY A 169 -10.96 7.09 -10.81
C GLY A 169 -12.15 7.98 -10.45
N GLU A 170 -12.24 9.18 -11.02
CA GLU A 170 -13.42 10.02 -10.83
C GLU A 170 -14.66 9.16 -11.08
N LEU A 171 -15.47 8.95 -10.03
CA LEU A 171 -16.82 8.45 -10.21
C LEU A 171 -17.44 9.46 -11.16
N GLN A 172 -17.71 9.05 -12.40
CA GLN A 172 -18.64 9.80 -13.23
C GLN A 172 -19.87 9.98 -12.36
N ASN A 173 -20.09 11.21 -11.90
CA ASN A 173 -21.40 11.58 -11.43
C ASN A 173 -22.27 11.33 -12.66
N ASP A 174 -23.12 10.32 -12.59
CA ASP A 174 -24.37 10.29 -13.31
C ASP A 174 -25.10 11.58 -12.92
N LYS A 175 -24.72 12.68 -13.57
CA LYS A 175 -25.61 13.80 -13.75
C LYS A 175 -26.69 13.25 -14.65
N GLU A 176 -27.76 12.83 -14.00
CA GLU A 176 -29.13 13.09 -14.42
C GLU A 176 -29.25 13.19 -15.94
N SER A 177 -29.43 12.03 -16.57
CA SER A 177 -30.33 11.92 -17.70
C SER A 177 -31.75 12.24 -17.20
N ASP A 178 -31.99 13.50 -16.87
CA ASP A 178 -33.34 14.04 -16.69
C ASP A 178 -33.59 15.03 -17.84
N SER A 179 -34.37 14.52 -18.79
CA SER A 179 -35.26 15.24 -19.73
C SER A 179 -34.64 16.03 -20.88
#